data_AF-A0A6N8G9B1-F1
#
_entry.id   AF-A0A6N8G9B1-F1
#
_cell.length_a   1.000
_cell.length_b   1.000
_cell.length_c   1.000
_cell.angle_alpha   90.00
_cell.angle_beta   90.00
_cell.angle_gamma   90.00
#
_symmetry.space_group_name_H-M   'P 1'
#
loop_
_entity.id
_entity.type
_entity.pdbx_description
1 polymer ?
#
loop_
_entity_poly.entity_id
_entity_poly.type
_entity_poly.pdbx_seq_one_letter_code
_entity_poly.pdbx_strand_id
1 'polypeptide(L)'
;MPTTMNTLRKTRAAAEQALREAKTDGAHLRLLDLLHALKAYEEAVGGDPAEIGPRLERLRTATARVVAGARGSGPVSVPVAATVRELDESLARALWASLGREPELLAG
;
A
#
# COMPACT_ATOMS: atom_id res chain seq x y z
N MET A 1 -18.95 13.49 -11.85
CA MET A 1 -17.97 12.40 -11.86
C MET A 1 -17.28 12.42 -10.50
N PRO A 2 -17.41 11.38 -9.65
CA PRO A 2 -16.64 11.35 -8.42
C PRO A 2 -15.16 11.20 -8.80
N THR A 3 -14.39 12.24 -8.54
CA THR A 3 -12.93 12.22 -8.66
C THR A 3 -12.43 11.18 -7.67
N THR A 4 -11.87 10.06 -8.12
CA THR A 4 -11.24 9.08 -7.23
C THR A 4 -10.22 9.83 -6.38
N MET A 5 -10.49 9.99 -5.08
CA MET A 5 -9.57 10.63 -4.17
C MET A 5 -8.35 9.72 -4.06
N ASN A 6 -7.27 10.09 -4.74
CA ASN A 6 -5.97 9.44 -4.63
C ASN A 6 -5.38 9.84 -3.26
N THR A 7 -5.83 9.15 -2.21
CA THR A 7 -5.52 9.45 -0.81
C THR A 7 -4.26 8.74 -0.33
N LEU A 8 -3.85 7.65 -1.00
CA LEU A 8 -2.66 6.87 -0.67
C LEU A 8 -1.55 7.03 -1.73
N ARG A 9 -1.17 8.29 -1.99
CA ARG A 9 -0.26 8.65 -3.10
C ARG A 9 1.13 8.09 -2.90
N LYS A 10 1.68 8.16 -1.68
CA LYS A 10 3.04 7.69 -1.39
C LYS A 10 3.13 6.18 -1.54
N THR A 11 2.11 5.47 -1.06
CA THR A 11 1.99 4.01 -1.18
C THR A 11 1.89 3.57 -2.63
N ARG A 12 1.06 4.26 -3.43
CA ARG A 12 0.95 4.01 -4.87
C ARG A 12 2.30 4.20 -5.58
N ALA A 13 2.99 5.31 -5.33
CA ALA A 13 4.28 5.58 -5.95
C ALA A 13 5.32 4.50 -5.61
N ALA A 14 5.35 4.04 -4.35
CA ALA A 14 6.23 2.95 -3.92
C ALA A 14 5.90 1.63 -4.63
N ALA A 15 4.61 1.27 -4.71
CA ALA A 15 4.15 0.05 -5.36
C ALA A 15 4.41 0.06 -6.88
N GLU A 16 4.18 1.18 -7.56
CA GLU A 16 4.46 1.34 -8.98
C GLU A 16 5.97 1.28 -9.28
N GLN A 17 6.80 1.89 -8.43
CA GLN A 17 8.25 1.79 -8.57
C GLN A 17 8.72 0.34 -8.40
N ALA A 18 8.23 -0.35 -7.35
CA ALA A 18 8.52 -1.75 -7.13
C ALA A 18 8.08 -2.62 -8.33
N LEU A 19 6.94 -2.30 -8.95
CA LEU A 19 6.41 -3.05 -10.10
C LEU A 19 7.33 -2.93 -11.32
N ARG A 20 7.88 -1.74 -11.58
CA ARG A 20 8.86 -1.52 -12.66
C ARG A 20 10.16 -2.29 -12.43
N GLU A 21 10.53 -2.52 -11.18
CA GLU A 21 11.77 -3.21 -10.79
C GLU A 21 11.59 -4.70 -10.52
N ALA A 22 10.36 -5.22 -10.59
CA ALA A 22 10.05 -6.61 -10.28
C ALA A 22 10.76 -7.57 -11.26
N LYS A 23 11.60 -8.45 -10.71
CA LYS A 23 12.40 -9.42 -11.49
C LYS A 23 11.77 -10.81 -11.60
N THR A 24 10.64 -11.03 -10.94
CA THR A 24 9.94 -12.31 -10.91
C THR A 24 8.45 -12.11 -11.07
N ASP A 25 7.79 -13.05 -11.74
CA ASP A 25 6.33 -13.04 -11.92
C ASP A 25 5.61 -13.06 -10.56
N GLY A 26 6.16 -13.80 -9.59
CA GLY A 26 5.63 -13.83 -8.22
C GLY A 26 5.66 -12.47 -7.52
N ALA A 27 6.72 -11.67 -7.71
CA ALA A 27 6.77 -10.31 -7.19
C ALA A 27 5.79 -9.40 -7.95
N HIS A 28 5.73 -9.54 -9.27
CA HIS A 28 4.84 -8.76 -10.13
C HIS A 28 3.37 -8.94 -9.75
N LEU A 29 2.91 -10.19 -9.61
CA LEU A 29 1.53 -10.51 -9.24
C LEU A 29 1.15 -9.98 -7.85
N ARG A 30 2.06 -10.05 -6.86
CA ARG A 30 1.82 -9.49 -5.53
C ARG A 30 1.67 -7.97 -5.56
N LEU A 31 2.46 -7.29 -6.40
CA LEU A 31 2.39 -5.84 -6.57
C LEU A 31 1.11 -5.40 -7.30
N LEU A 32 0.65 -6.19 -8.27
CA LEU A 32 -0.66 -5.97 -8.89
C LEU A 32 -1.81 -6.16 -7.89
N ASP A 33 -1.78 -7.20 -7.05
CA ASP A 33 -2.78 -7.41 -5.99
C ASP A 33 -2.80 -6.23 -4.98
N LEU A 34 -1.61 -5.71 -4.63
CA LEU A 34 -1.50 -4.51 -3.80
C LEU A 34 -2.14 -3.28 -4.46
N LEU A 35 -1.85 -3.02 -5.74
CA LEU A 35 -2.42 -1.88 -6.46
C LEU A 35 -3.95 -1.99 -6.59
N HIS A 36 -4.47 -3.20 -6.81
CA HIS A 36 -5.91 -3.46 -6.80
C HIS A 36 -6.54 -3.23 -5.42
N ALA A 37 -5.91 -3.70 -4.34
CA ALA A 37 -6.39 -3.48 -2.99
C ALA A 37 -6.39 -1.99 -2.61
N LEU A 38 -5.36 -1.24 -3.02
CA LEU A 38 -5.25 0.19 -2.81
C LEU A 38 -6.38 0.95 -3.52
N LYS A 39 -6.62 0.64 -4.81
CA LYS A 39 -7.72 1.25 -5.56
C LYS A 39 -9.07 0.98 -4.90
N ALA A 40 -9.34 -0.26 -4.50
CA ALA A 40 -10.58 -0.62 -3.85
C ALA A 40 -10.79 0.15 -2.52
N TYR A 41 -9.73 0.33 -1.73
CA TYR A 41 -9.78 1.13 -0.50
C TYR A 41 -10.11 2.61 -0.80
N GLU A 42 -9.45 3.23 -1.77
CA GLU A 42 -9.73 4.62 -2.17
C GLU A 42 -11.19 4.81 -2.64
N GLU A 43 -11.72 3.83 -3.38
CA GLU A 43 -13.13 3.82 -3.79
C GLU A 43 -14.10 3.71 -2.60
N ALA A 44 -13.74 2.98 -1.54
CA ALA A 44 -14.57 2.91 -0.31
C ALA A 44 -14.50 4.22 0.48
N VAL A 45 -13.33 4.84 0.59
CA VAL A 45 -13.17 6.14 1.27
C VAL A 45 -14.03 7.23 0.61
N GLY A 46 -14.14 7.21 -0.71
CA GLY A 46 -15.01 8.13 -1.46
C GLY A 46 -16.45 7.65 -1.66
N GLY A 47 -16.83 6.50 -1.09
CA GLY A 47 -18.07 5.78 -1.36
C GLY A 47 -18.75 5.29 -0.10
N ASP A 48 -18.79 3.97 0.09
CA ASP A 48 -19.46 3.30 1.21
C ASP A 48 -18.55 3.15 2.44
N PRO A 49 -18.86 3.81 3.58
CA PRO A 49 -18.10 3.69 4.81
C PRO A 49 -18.03 2.27 5.39
N ALA A 50 -19.04 1.43 5.16
CA ALA A 50 -19.07 0.05 5.67
C ALA A 50 -17.96 -0.81 5.04
N GLU A 51 -17.54 -0.46 3.82
CA GLU A 51 -16.53 -1.16 3.04
C GLU A 51 -15.09 -0.75 3.43
N ILE A 52 -14.91 0.35 4.17
CA ILE A 52 -13.57 0.87 4.51
C ILE A 52 -12.79 -0.14 5.34
N GLY A 53 -13.41 -0.73 6.37
CA GLY A 53 -12.77 -1.71 7.25
C GLY A 53 -12.26 -2.95 6.51
N PRO A 54 -13.14 -3.69 5.80
CA PRO A 54 -12.75 -4.87 5.02
C PRO A 54 -11.67 -4.57 3.96
N ARG A 55 -11.76 -3.43 3.27
CA ARG A 55 -10.78 -3.06 2.24
C ARG A 55 -9.45 -2.62 2.83
N LEU A 56 -9.45 -1.99 4.00
CA LEU A 56 -8.24 -1.67 4.75
C LEU A 56 -7.49 -2.93 5.16
N GLU A 57 -8.19 -3.94 5.68
CA GLU A 57 -7.57 -5.23 6.05
C GLU A 57 -6.98 -5.95 4.83
N ARG A 58 -7.68 -5.91 3.68
CA ARG A 58 -7.16 -6.43 2.42
C ARG A 58 -5.89 -5.70 1.98
N LEU A 59 -5.88 -4.36 2.07
CA LEU A 59 -4.71 -3.54 1.74
C LEU A 59 -3.51 -3.83 2.64
N ARG A 60 -3.74 -3.99 3.95
CA ARG A 60 -2.69 -4.40 4.92
C ARG A 60 -2.13 -5.77 4.58
N THR A 61 -3.00 -6.73 4.26
CA THR A 61 -2.61 -8.09 3.87
C THR A 61 -1.78 -8.10 2.58
N ALA A 62 -2.22 -7.36 1.56
CA ALA A 62 -1.50 -7.27 0.30
C ALA A 62 -0.11 -6.61 0.47
N THR A 63 -0.05 -5.52 1.26
CA THR A 63 1.23 -4.89 1.61
C THR A 63 2.15 -5.86 2.34
N ALA A 64 1.65 -6.58 3.34
CA ALA A 64 2.43 -7.57 4.07
C ALA A 64 2.95 -8.68 3.16
N ARG A 65 2.18 -9.14 2.16
CA ARG A 65 2.64 -10.15 1.18
C ARG A 65 3.77 -9.64 0.30
N VAL A 66 3.74 -8.36 -0.11
CA VAL A 66 4.83 -7.74 -0.86
C VAL A 66 6.09 -7.66 0.01
N VAL A 67 5.96 -7.17 1.25
CA VAL A 67 7.08 -7.03 2.20
C VAL A 67 7.66 -8.40 2.61
N ALA A 68 6.81 -9.38 2.91
CA ALA A 68 7.21 -10.73 3.28
C ALA A 68 7.84 -11.49 2.10
N GLY A 69 7.36 -11.25 0.87
CA GLY A 69 7.98 -11.78 -0.34
C GLY A 69 9.39 -11.24 -0.59
N ALA A 70 9.75 -10.09 -0.01
CA ALA A 70 11.06 -9.47 -0.12
C ALA A 70 12.02 -9.87 1.01
N ARG A 71 11.55 -10.03 2.26
CA ARG A 71 12.43 -10.34 3.42
C ARG A 71 11.81 -11.20 4.54
N GLY A 72 10.69 -11.88 4.32
CA GLY A 72 10.09 -12.75 5.34
C GLY A 72 9.67 -12.01 6.62
N SER A 73 9.25 -10.75 6.51
CA SER A 73 8.83 -9.94 7.66
C SER A 73 7.31 -9.96 7.85
N GLY A 74 6.89 -9.89 9.12
CA GLY A 74 5.49 -9.99 9.59
C GLY A 74 4.59 -8.81 9.20
N PRO A 75 3.32 -8.80 9.68
CA PRO A 75 2.30 -7.85 9.24
C PRO A 75 2.71 -6.39 9.51
N VAL A 76 2.36 -5.49 8.58
CA VAL A 76 2.57 -4.06 8.73
C VAL A 76 1.57 -3.52 9.76
N SER A 77 2.04 -3.30 10.99
CA SER A 77 1.23 -2.71 12.06
C SER A 77 0.93 -1.26 11.76
N VAL A 78 -0.29 -0.97 11.32
CA VAL A 78 -0.85 0.39 11.28
C VAL A 78 -1.98 0.45 12.30
N PRO A 79 -2.03 1.46 13.20
CA PRO A 79 -3.14 1.63 14.12
C PRO A 79 -4.48 1.68 13.38
N VAL A 80 -5.54 1.07 13.94
CA VAL A 80 -6.92 1.18 13.41
C VAL A 80 -7.43 2.62 13.44
N ALA A 81 -6.96 3.44 14.38
CA ALA A 81 -7.31 4.86 14.48
C ALA A 81 -6.43 5.78 13.60
N ALA A 82 -5.53 5.23 12.78
CA ALA A 82 -4.65 6.03 11.94
C ALA A 82 -5.47 6.82 10.91
N THR A 83 -5.14 8.10 10.75
CA THR A 83 -5.63 8.92 9.64
C THR A 83 -5.17 8.32 8.31
N VAL A 84 -5.88 8.61 7.22
CA VAL A 84 -5.51 8.15 5.87
C VAL A 84 -4.08 8.58 5.50
N ARG A 85 -3.63 9.73 5.99
CA ARG A 85 -2.24 10.20 5.82
C ARG A 85 -1.23 9.32 6.55
N GLU A 86 -1.48 8.97 7.81
CA GLU A 86 -0.59 8.09 8.59
C GLU A 86 -0.57 6.67 8.02
N LEU A 87 -1.70 6.21 7.49
CA LEU A 87 -1.78 4.96 6.73
C LEU A 87 -0.88 5.02 5.49
N ASP A 88 -0.98 6.08 4.68
CA ASP A 88 -0.16 6.25 3.48
C ASP A 88 1.34 6.25 3.81
N GLU A 89 1.74 6.97 4.85
CA GLU A 89 3.14 7.02 5.26
C GLU A 89 3.65 5.68 5.78
N SER A 90 2.85 4.97 6.58
CA SER A 90 3.24 3.69 7.16
C SER A 90 3.41 2.61 6.09
N LEU A 91 2.45 2.51 5.16
CA LEU A 91 2.50 1.54 4.06
C LEU A 91 3.63 1.88 3.08
N ALA A 92 3.76 3.15 2.69
CA ALA A 92 4.87 3.59 1.83
C ALA A 92 6.23 3.29 2.46
N ARG A 93 6.42 3.59 3.75
CA ARG A 93 7.67 3.31 4.47
C ARG A 93 7.98 1.80 4.48
N ALA A 94 6.98 0.96 4.74
CA ALA A 94 7.16 -0.49 4.70
C ALA A 94 7.58 -1.00 3.32
N LEU A 95 6.96 -0.47 2.26
CA LEU A 95 7.31 -0.82 0.88
C LEU A 95 8.73 -0.37 0.53
N TRP A 96 9.10 0.88 0.80
CA TRP A 96 10.45 1.39 0.53
C TRP A 96 11.53 0.61 1.29
N ALA A 97 11.29 0.33 2.58
CA ALA A 97 12.19 -0.49 3.38
C ALA A 97 12.37 -1.90 2.80
N SER A 98 11.30 -2.50 2.26
CA SER A 98 11.37 -3.83 1.61
C SER A 98 12.20 -3.82 0.32
N LEU A 99 12.28 -2.67 -0.36
CA LEU A 99 13.12 -2.45 -1.54
C LEU A 99 14.57 -2.09 -1.17
N GLY A 100 14.90 -2.01 0.12
CA GLY A 100 16.23 -1.58 0.59
C GLY A 100 16.48 -0.09 0.34
N ARG A 101 15.43 0.72 0.24
CA ARG A 101 15.52 2.18 0.08
C ARG A 101 14.98 2.84 1.34
N GLU A 102 15.77 3.67 2.00
CA GLU A 102 15.21 4.62 2.95
C GLU A 102 14.53 5.75 2.18
N PRO A 103 13.30 6.12 2.55
CA PRO A 103 12.59 7.18 1.83
C PRO A 103 13.14 8.55 2.26
N GLU A 104 14.25 8.99 1.64
CA GLU A 104 14.67 10.41 1.68
C GLU A 104 13.56 11.34 1.10
N LEU A 105 12.55 10.77 0.45
CA LEU A 105 11.40 11.44 -0.17
C LEU A 105 10.24 11.78 0.78
N LEU A 106 10.33 11.53 2.10
CA LEU A 106 9.27 11.91 3.05
C LEU A 106 9.42 13.32 3.64
N ALA A 107 10.49 14.05 3.29
CA ALA A 107 10.80 15.38 3.83
C ALA A 107 10.30 16.56 2.96
N GLY A 108 9.52 16.30 1.89
CA GLY A 108 8.98 17.32 0.98
C GLY A 108 7.48 17.51 1.11
#